data_AF-A0A1G8APW5-F1
#
_entry.id   AF-A0A1G8APW5-F1
#
_cell.length_a   1.000
_cell.length_b   1.000
_cell.length_c   1.000
_cell.angle_alpha   90.00
_cell.angle_beta   90.00
_cell.angle_gamma   90.00
#
_symmetry.space_group_name_H-M   'P 1'
#
loop_
_entity.id
_entity.type
_entity.pdbx_description
1 polymer ?
#
loop_
_entity_poly.entity_id
_entity_poly.type
_entity_poly.pdbx_seq_one_letter_code
_entity_poly.pdbx_strand_id
1 'polypeptide(L)'
;MPEKLSQYLASLDAYDGDAPPVIDLDLYFAGNTDEESIAPNQWGYGRPPIAQLYERFREIAARPDVEKVLVGLHQDWCDYGEADVDAKRFPPAENVHIFTSARQDEVERWIAGMEADGVIPGWPYGKPDNAPDPSQGYTVLSVCWD
;
A
#
# COMPACT_ATOMS: atom_id res chain seq x y z
N MET A 1 -9.42 13.68 1.13
CA MET A 1 -8.13 13.27 1.71
C MET A 1 -7.88 13.93 3.08
N PRO A 2 -7.39 13.20 4.09
CA PRO A 2 -6.96 13.73 5.39
C PRO A 2 -5.77 14.70 5.26
N GLU A 3 -5.74 15.75 6.09
CA GLU A 3 -4.69 16.79 6.07
C GLU A 3 -3.27 16.22 6.23
N LYS A 4 -3.09 15.20 7.08
CA LYS A 4 -1.79 14.56 7.29
C LYS A 4 -1.26 13.87 6.04
N LEU A 5 -2.13 13.22 5.26
CA LEU A 5 -1.74 12.58 4.00
C LEU A 5 -1.36 13.66 2.98
N SER A 6 -2.16 14.73 2.86
CA SER A 6 -1.82 15.87 1.99
C SER A 6 -0.46 16.49 2.32
N GLN A 7 -0.15 16.73 3.60
CA GLN A 7 1.14 17.27 4.03
C GLN A 7 2.30 16.32 3.74
N TYR A 8 2.08 15.01 3.92
CA TYR A 8 3.09 14.00 3.61
C TYR A 8 3.38 13.94 2.11
N LEU A 9 2.34 13.91 1.26
CA LEU A 9 2.51 13.92 -0.20
C LEU A 9 3.20 15.18 -0.69
N ALA A 10 2.87 16.36 -0.13
CA ALA A 10 3.58 17.59 -0.46
C ALA A 10 5.06 17.56 -0.06
N SER A 11 5.45 16.78 0.97
CA SER A 11 6.86 16.57 1.31
C SER A 11 7.58 15.64 0.33
N LEU A 12 6.83 14.85 -0.44
CA LEU A 12 7.33 13.98 -1.50
C LEU A 12 7.35 14.66 -2.88
N ASP A 13 6.93 15.91 -3.03
CA ASP A 13 6.91 16.61 -4.32
C ASP A 13 8.31 16.73 -4.98
N ALA A 14 9.37 16.60 -4.17
CA ALA A 14 10.76 16.52 -4.63
C ALA A 14 11.29 15.08 -4.79
N TYR A 15 10.40 14.08 -4.78
CA TYR A 15 10.77 12.68 -4.92
C TYR A 15 11.19 12.39 -6.36
N ASP A 16 12.47 12.11 -6.56
CA ASP A 16 13.10 11.84 -7.86
C ASP A 16 13.58 10.37 -7.95
N GLY A 17 13.00 9.49 -7.13
CA GLY A 17 13.34 8.08 -7.10
C GLY A 17 12.71 7.33 -8.27
N ASP A 18 13.46 6.38 -8.85
CA ASP A 18 13.01 5.57 -10.00
C ASP A 18 11.76 4.72 -9.68
N ALA A 19 11.57 4.34 -8.40
CA ALA A 19 10.43 3.55 -7.92
C ALA A 19 9.44 4.45 -7.16
N PRO A 20 8.12 4.32 -7.34
CA PRO A 20 7.13 5.13 -6.61
C PRO A 20 7.29 5.05 -5.08
N PRO A 21 6.99 6.13 -4.34
CA PRO A 21 7.19 6.17 -2.91
C PRO A 21 6.23 5.24 -2.16
N VAL A 22 6.63 4.86 -0.95
CA VAL A 22 5.77 4.13 -0.02
C VAL A 22 5.27 5.00 1.11
N ILE A 23 4.09 4.68 1.62
CA ILE A 23 3.46 5.42 2.71
C ILE A 23 2.99 4.47 3.80
N ASP A 24 2.87 4.98 5.02
CA ASP A 24 2.38 4.20 6.15
C ASP A 24 0.93 3.73 5.93
N LEU A 25 0.62 2.52 6.39
CA LEU A 25 -0.69 1.89 6.25
C LEU A 25 -1.82 2.78 6.78
N ASP A 26 -1.68 3.29 8.00
CA ASP A 26 -2.72 4.11 8.63
C ASP A 26 -2.81 5.48 7.93
N LEU A 27 -1.68 6.01 7.47
CA LEU A 27 -1.67 7.28 6.74
C LEU A 27 -2.43 7.20 5.42
N TYR A 28 -2.36 6.06 4.72
CA TYR A 28 -3.11 5.86 3.48
C TYR A 28 -4.57 5.52 3.70
N PHE A 29 -4.87 4.53 4.54
CA PHE A 29 -6.22 3.97 4.61
C PHE A 29 -7.15 4.70 5.59
N ALA A 30 -6.63 5.38 6.63
CA ALA A 30 -7.48 5.99 7.63
C ALA A 30 -8.32 7.15 7.03
N GLY A 31 -9.64 6.95 6.97
CA GLY A 31 -10.56 7.89 6.33
C GLY A 31 -10.56 7.81 4.80
N ASN A 32 -9.92 6.79 4.21
CA ASN A 32 -10.04 6.48 2.79
C ASN A 32 -11.37 5.79 2.51
N THR A 33 -12.16 6.40 1.63
CA THR A 33 -13.45 5.90 1.15
C THR A 33 -13.46 5.77 -0.37
N ASP A 34 -12.30 5.90 -1.01
CA ASP A 34 -12.13 5.87 -2.45
C ASP A 34 -11.85 4.44 -2.89
N GLU A 35 -12.90 3.74 -3.33
CA GLU A 35 -12.81 2.33 -3.72
C GLU A 35 -11.96 2.12 -4.99
N GLU A 36 -11.67 3.17 -5.75
CA GLU A 36 -10.84 3.11 -6.96
C GLU A 36 -9.36 3.40 -6.66
N SER A 37 -9.00 3.75 -5.42
CA SER A 37 -7.63 4.17 -5.10
C SER A 37 -6.62 3.03 -5.05
N ILE A 38 -7.05 1.77 -4.87
CA ILE A 38 -6.17 0.59 -4.86
C ILE A 38 -6.90 -0.64 -5.40
N ALA A 39 -6.24 -1.37 -6.30
CA ALA A 39 -6.79 -2.52 -7.01
C ALA A 39 -8.17 -2.24 -7.65
N PRO A 40 -8.33 -1.14 -8.41
CA PRO A 40 -9.62 -0.74 -8.97
C PRO A 40 -10.21 -1.80 -9.89
N ASN A 41 -9.37 -2.58 -10.60
CA ASN A 41 -9.80 -3.64 -11.51
C ASN A 41 -10.54 -4.78 -10.80
N GLN A 42 -10.29 -4.97 -9.50
CA GLN A 42 -10.92 -6.01 -8.69
C GLN A 42 -12.11 -5.49 -7.88
N TRP A 43 -12.34 -4.17 -7.85
CA TRP A 43 -13.50 -3.57 -7.20
C TRP A 43 -14.79 -3.97 -7.92
N GLY A 44 -15.75 -4.54 -7.17
CA GLY A 44 -16.97 -5.12 -7.73
C GLY A 44 -16.82 -6.55 -8.27
N TYR A 45 -15.59 -7.10 -8.29
CA TYR A 45 -15.28 -8.45 -8.76
C TYR A 45 -14.78 -9.39 -7.67
N GLY A 46 -14.93 -8.99 -6.40
CA GLY A 46 -14.65 -9.83 -5.23
C GLY A 46 -13.74 -9.15 -4.21
N ARG A 47 -12.96 -8.12 -4.62
CA ARG A 47 -12.13 -7.34 -3.71
C ARG A 47 -13.01 -6.79 -2.58
N PRO A 48 -12.63 -6.99 -1.31
CA PRO A 48 -13.34 -6.39 -0.20
C PRO A 48 -13.38 -4.85 -0.32
N PRO A 49 -14.40 -4.19 0.25
CA PRO A 49 -14.41 -2.73 0.38
C PRO A 49 -13.12 -2.23 1.03
N ILE A 50 -12.68 -1.02 0.67
CA ILE A 50 -11.41 -0.46 1.13
C ILE A 50 -11.28 -0.41 2.65
N ALA A 51 -12.39 -0.16 3.36
CA ALA A 51 -12.44 -0.20 4.82
C ALA A 51 -12.13 -1.61 5.38
N GLN A 52 -12.59 -2.67 4.71
CA GLN A 52 -12.29 -4.04 5.11
C GLN A 52 -10.85 -4.44 4.75
N LEU A 53 -10.33 -3.98 3.60
CA LEU A 53 -8.90 -4.15 3.29
C LEU A 53 -8.04 -3.52 4.39
N TYR A 54 -8.39 -2.30 4.83
CA TYR A 54 -7.69 -1.63 5.92
C TYR A 54 -7.72 -2.45 7.21
N GLU A 55 -8.89 -2.90 7.64
CA GLU A 55 -9.05 -3.73 8.84
C GLU A 55 -8.14 -4.97 8.77
N ARG A 56 -8.16 -5.70 7.65
CA ARG A 56 -7.34 -6.90 7.48
C ARG A 56 -5.85 -6.60 7.46
N PHE A 57 -5.41 -5.51 6.81
CA PHE A 57 -4.00 -5.14 6.84
C PHE A 57 -3.54 -4.68 8.23
N ARG A 58 -4.42 -4.08 9.04
CA ARG A 58 -4.09 -3.82 10.44
C ARG A 58 -3.98 -5.09 11.26
N GLU A 59 -4.83 -6.09 11.00
CA GLU A 59 -4.70 -7.41 11.65
C GLU A 59 -3.36 -8.07 11.30
N ILE A 60 -2.93 -7.96 10.03
CA ILE A 60 -1.60 -8.41 9.59
C ILE A 60 -0.50 -7.61 10.31
N ALA A 61 -0.61 -6.28 10.36
CA ALA A 61 0.35 -5.40 11.02
C ALA A 61 0.48 -5.67 12.53
N ALA A 62 -0.58 -6.17 13.17
CA ALA A 62 -0.58 -6.49 14.60
C ALA A 62 0.07 -7.84 14.95
N ARG A 63 0.48 -8.62 13.94
CA ARG A 63 1.11 -9.92 14.17
C ARG A 63 2.53 -9.77 14.73
N PRO A 64 2.99 -10.69 15.60
CA PRO A 64 4.34 -10.60 16.19
C PRO A 64 5.48 -10.85 15.19
N ASP A 65 5.18 -11.51 14.07
CA ASP A 65 6.11 -11.79 12.98
C ASP A 65 6.10 -10.71 11.89
N VAL A 66 5.39 -9.59 12.10
CA VAL A 66 5.33 -8.43 11.20
C VAL A 66 5.91 -7.19 11.89
N GLU A 67 6.87 -6.55 11.24
CA GLU A 67 7.51 -5.31 11.72
C GLU A 67 6.76 -4.07 11.22
N LYS A 68 6.28 -4.11 9.97
CA LYS A 68 5.65 -2.96 9.31
C LYS A 68 4.81 -3.39 8.13
N VAL A 69 3.77 -2.61 7.85
CA VAL A 69 3.03 -2.66 6.59
C VAL A 69 3.08 -1.28 5.95
N LEU A 70 3.45 -1.22 4.67
CA LEU A 70 3.54 0.00 3.87
C LEU A 70 2.68 -0.15 2.61
N VAL A 71 2.14 0.94 2.11
CA VAL A 71 1.41 1.00 0.84
C VAL A 71 2.33 1.61 -0.21
N GLY A 72 2.56 0.91 -1.32
CA GLY A 72 3.28 1.44 -2.47
C GLY A 72 2.33 2.23 -3.37
N LEU A 73 2.69 3.47 -3.67
CA LEU A 73 1.91 4.30 -4.59
C LEU A 73 2.11 3.84 -6.04
N HIS A 74 1.14 4.13 -6.91
CA HIS A 74 1.26 3.94 -8.35
C HIS A 74 2.18 5.02 -8.96
N GLN A 75 2.78 4.77 -10.13
CA GLN A 75 3.69 5.74 -10.78
C GLN A 75 3.05 7.12 -11.03
N ASP A 76 1.74 7.15 -11.31
CA ASP A 76 0.95 8.36 -11.54
C ASP A 76 0.45 9.04 -10.25
N TRP A 77 1.06 8.77 -9.09
CA TRP A 77 0.60 9.29 -7.81
C TRP A 77 0.68 10.83 -7.69
N CYS A 78 1.65 11.44 -8.37
CA CYS A 78 1.88 12.89 -8.34
C CYS A 78 0.91 13.68 -9.22
N ASP A 79 0.34 13.04 -10.25
CA ASP A 79 -0.68 13.66 -11.11
C ASP A 79 -2.04 13.76 -10.41
N TYR A 80 -2.18 13.08 -9.26
CA TYR A 80 -3.42 12.95 -8.52
C TYR A 80 -3.61 14.09 -7.50
N GLY A 81 -4.20 15.19 -7.97
CA GLY A 81 -4.54 16.35 -7.13
C GLY A 81 -4.62 17.68 -7.87
N GLU A 82 -4.00 17.78 -9.06
CA GLU A 82 -4.04 19.00 -9.88
C GLU A 82 -5.27 19.09 -10.79
N ALA A 83 -5.82 17.95 -11.23
CA ALA A 83 -6.87 17.91 -12.24
C ALA A 83 -8.29 18.15 -11.70
N ASP A 84 -8.54 17.92 -10.41
CA ASP A 84 -9.87 18.07 -9.81
C ASP A 84 -9.77 18.33 -8.29
N VAL A 85 -9.52 19.60 -7.93
CA VAL A 85 -9.41 20.06 -6.53
C VAL A 85 -10.64 19.78 -5.67
N ASP A 86 -11.80 19.51 -6.29
CA ASP A 86 -13.04 19.15 -5.59
C ASP A 86 -13.17 17.62 -5.38
N ALA A 87 -12.50 16.82 -6.20
CA ALA A 87 -12.40 15.38 -6.00
C ALA A 87 -11.32 15.11 -4.93
N LYS A 88 -11.75 15.06 -3.66
CA LYS A 88 -10.97 14.67 -2.46
C LYS A 88 -10.41 13.23 -2.50
N ARG A 89 -9.93 12.78 -3.65
CA ARG A 89 -9.50 11.42 -3.93
C ARG A 89 -8.15 11.14 -3.30
N PHE A 90 -7.90 9.86 -3.07
CA PHE A 90 -6.63 9.37 -2.56
C PHE A 90 -5.68 9.12 -3.73
N PRO A 91 -4.36 9.25 -3.56
CA PRO A 91 -3.44 8.90 -4.63
C PRO A 91 -3.60 7.41 -4.99
N PRO A 92 -3.47 7.05 -6.27
CA PRO A 92 -3.52 5.66 -6.69
C PRO A 92 -2.39 4.88 -6.03
N ALA A 93 -2.71 3.69 -5.54
CA ALA A 93 -1.78 2.75 -4.96
C ALA A 93 -1.79 1.43 -5.74
N GLU A 94 -0.65 0.78 -5.71
CA GLU A 94 -0.30 -0.35 -6.58
C GLU A 94 -0.23 -1.66 -5.78
N ASN A 95 0.37 -1.62 -4.60
CA ASN A 95 0.70 -2.80 -3.83
C ASN A 95 0.81 -2.48 -2.33
N VAL A 96 0.83 -3.54 -1.52
CA VAL A 96 1.05 -3.45 -0.07
C VAL A 96 2.26 -4.29 0.32
N HIS A 97 3.24 -3.66 0.96
CA HIS A 97 4.47 -4.30 1.40
C HIS A 97 4.39 -4.67 2.87
N ILE A 98 4.75 -5.92 3.18
CA ILE A 98 4.75 -6.48 4.52
C ILE A 98 6.19 -6.84 4.88
N PHE A 99 6.69 -6.21 5.93
CA PHE A 99 8.00 -6.50 6.51
C PHE A 99 7.80 -7.62 7.52
N THR A 100 8.26 -8.83 7.21
CA THR A 100 7.95 -10.01 8.02
C THR A 100 9.09 -11.03 8.06
N SER A 101 9.14 -11.83 9.12
CA SER A 101 9.97 -13.03 9.22
C SER A 101 9.23 -14.31 8.79
N ALA A 102 7.93 -14.21 8.49
CA ALA A 102 7.13 -15.32 7.99
C ALA A 102 7.50 -15.68 6.55
N ARG A 103 7.14 -16.90 6.15
CA ARG A 103 7.33 -17.37 4.77
C ARG A 103 6.26 -16.80 3.84
N GLN A 104 6.58 -16.65 2.56
CA GLN A 104 5.65 -16.18 1.55
C GLN A 104 4.32 -16.96 1.53
N ASP A 105 4.37 -18.30 1.58
CA ASP A 105 3.16 -19.14 1.57
C ASP A 105 2.29 -19.01 2.82
N GLU A 106 2.85 -18.45 3.90
CA GLU A 106 2.08 -18.10 5.09
C GLU A 106 1.39 -16.75 4.89
N VAL A 107 2.09 -15.76 4.34
CA VAL A 107 1.53 -14.45 4.00
C VAL A 107 0.40 -14.56 2.97
N GLU A 108 0.54 -15.44 1.97
CA GLU A 108 -0.52 -15.74 1.00
C GLU A 108 -1.82 -16.19 1.69
N ARG A 109 -1.73 -16.92 2.82
CA ARG A 109 -2.92 -17.34 3.57
C ARG A 109 -3.54 -16.19 4.36
N TRP A 110 -2.74 -15.20 4.80
CA TRP A 110 -3.27 -14.03 5.51
C TRP A 110 -4.11 -13.14 4.60
N ILE A 111 -3.73 -13.06 3.32
CA ILE A 111 -4.42 -12.22 2.32
C ILE A 111 -5.53 -12.96 1.57
N ALA A 112 -5.84 -14.20 1.96
CA ALA A 112 -6.90 -14.98 1.33
C ALA A 112 -8.24 -14.23 1.32
N GLY A 113 -8.88 -14.17 0.14
CA GLY A 113 -10.14 -13.46 -0.06
C GLY A 113 -10.01 -11.93 -0.09
N MET A 114 -8.81 -11.40 -0.33
CA MET A 114 -8.61 -9.98 -0.72
C MET A 114 -8.59 -9.79 -2.24
N GLU A 115 -8.80 -10.86 -3.02
CA GLU A 115 -8.66 -10.90 -4.49
C GLU A 115 -7.33 -10.35 -5.01
N ALA A 116 -6.25 -10.58 -4.26
CA ALA A 116 -4.89 -10.29 -4.73
C ALA A 116 -4.41 -11.42 -5.65
N ASP A 117 -3.59 -11.08 -6.64
CA ASP A 117 -2.97 -12.06 -7.55
C ASP A 117 -1.89 -12.90 -6.85
N GLY A 118 -1.37 -12.39 -5.74
CA GLY A 118 -0.50 -13.14 -4.86
C GLY A 118 0.44 -12.26 -4.05
N VAL A 119 1.44 -12.93 -3.48
CA VAL A 119 2.51 -12.30 -2.71
C VAL A 119 3.83 -12.58 -3.41
N ILE A 120 4.65 -11.57 -3.64
CA ILE A 120 5.98 -11.73 -4.24
C ILE A 120 7.09 -11.23 -3.32
N PRO A 121 8.31 -11.79 -3.38
CA PRO A 121 9.45 -11.30 -2.62
C PRO A 121 9.94 -9.92 -3.10
N GLY A 122 10.29 -9.05 -2.16
CA GLY A 122 10.91 -7.76 -2.44
C GLY A 122 9.94 -6.74 -3.02
N TRP A 123 10.44 -5.88 -3.90
CA TRP A 123 9.73 -4.71 -4.42
C TRP A 123 9.43 -4.91 -5.91
N PRO A 124 8.15 -4.95 -6.34
CA PRO A 124 7.79 -5.24 -7.73
C PRO A 124 8.39 -4.24 -8.74
N TYR A 125 8.51 -2.98 -8.33
CA TYR A 125 9.00 -1.86 -9.17
C TYR A 125 10.34 -1.29 -8.69
N GLY A 126 11.11 -2.06 -7.92
CA GLY A 126 12.33 -1.59 -7.27
C GLY A 126 12.08 -0.95 -5.90
N LYS A 127 13.13 -0.87 -5.07
CA LYS A 127 13.02 -0.34 -3.70
C LYS A 127 12.82 1.18 -3.74
N PRO A 128 11.75 1.73 -3.17
CA PRO A 128 11.56 3.17 -3.05
C PRO A 128 12.62 3.81 -2.14
N ASP A 129 13.06 5.02 -2.46
CA ASP A 129 14.11 5.72 -1.71
C ASP A 129 13.68 6.04 -0.28
N ASN A 130 12.38 6.26 -0.08
CA ASN A 130 11.81 6.54 1.24
C ASN A 130 11.46 5.26 2.03
N ALA A 131 11.67 4.07 1.46
CA ALA A 131 11.44 2.81 2.15
C ALA A 131 12.60 2.47 3.12
N PRO A 132 12.30 2.14 4.39
CA PRO A 132 13.32 1.67 5.31
C PRO A 132 13.86 0.29 4.92
N ASP A 133 15.05 -0.05 5.39
CA ASP A 133 15.53 -1.44 5.36
C ASP A 133 14.81 -2.28 6.43
N PRO A 134 14.51 -3.56 6.15
CA PRO A 134 13.96 -4.46 7.15
C PRO A 134 14.97 -4.74 8.28
N SER A 135 14.47 -4.94 9.49
CA SER A 135 15.29 -5.39 10.62
C SER A 135 15.93 -6.76 10.34
N GLN A 136 17.01 -7.09 11.05
CA GLN A 136 17.69 -8.39 10.88
C GLN A 136 16.70 -9.56 11.10
N GLY A 137 16.63 -10.46 10.11
CA GLY A 137 15.73 -11.62 10.14
C GLY A 137 14.34 -11.36 9.53
N TYR A 138 14.06 -10.12 9.11
CA TYR A 138 12.86 -9.76 8.37
C TYR A 138 13.20 -9.58 6.88
N THR A 139 12.20 -9.81 6.04
CA THR A 139 12.24 -9.56 4.60
C THR A 139 11.01 -8.74 4.20
N VAL A 140 11.02 -8.19 2.99
CA VAL A 140 9.86 -7.53 2.39
C VAL A 140 9.15 -8.52 1.48
N LEU A 141 7.84 -8.65 1.67
CA LEU A 141 6.93 -9.38 0.78
C LEU A 141 5.84 -8.41 0.32
N SER A 142 5.51 -8.41 -0.98
CA SER A 142 4.55 -7.48 -1.58
C SER A 142 3.29 -8.21 -2.04
N VAL A 143 2.15 -7.71 -1.60
CA VAL A 143 0.82 -8.11 -2.08
C VAL A 143 0.50 -7.27 -3.31
N CYS A 144 0.18 -7.91 -4.42
CA CYS A 144 -0.06 -7.25 -5.70
C CYS A 144 -1.46 -7.56 -6.25
N TRP A 145 -2.01 -6.60 -6.99
CA TRP A 145 -3.21 -6.71 -7.80
C TRP A 145 -2.89 -6.11 -9.18
N ASP A 146 -3.30 -6.78 -10.25
CA ASP A 146 -3.26 -6.29 -11.65
C ASP A 146 -4.69 -5.91 -12.11
#